data_AF-A0A6I5NGP6-F1
#
_entry.id   AF-A0A6I5NGP6-F1
#
_cell.length_a   1.000
_cell.length_b   1.000
_cell.length_c   1.000
_cell.angle_alpha   90.00
_cell.angle_beta   90.00
_cell.angle_gamma   90.00
#
_symmetry.space_group_name_H-M   'P 1'
#
loop_
_entity.id
_entity.type
_entity.pdbx_description
1 polymer ?
#
loop_
_entity_poly.entity_id
_entity_poly.type
_entity_poly.pdbx_seq_one_letter_code
_entity_poly.pdbx_strand_id
1 'polypeptide(L)'
;MTGPKKRAFTAQVALDYFDGSARKTEAVMGWDRVSIQRGLETLATGVPYKDNYTARGRKKCEETLPHLADDIRELVDGQAQADPKFQTQFQYLKMSARAVRDALISEKGYSDEELPSRQAIGRLLNRLGYRLRKPSKPNP
;
A
#
# COMPACT_ATOMS: atom_id res chain seq x y z
N MET A 1 -13.43 -17.69 -10.73
CA MET A 1 -14.56 -16.78 -10.44
C MET A 1 -14.12 -15.66 -9.50
N THR A 2 -14.48 -14.40 -9.77
CA THR A 2 -14.22 -13.24 -8.89
C THR A 2 -15.20 -13.19 -7.70
N GLY A 3 -14.84 -12.47 -6.63
CA GLY A 3 -15.66 -12.35 -5.41
C GLY A 3 -17.13 -11.94 -5.68
N PRO A 4 -17.38 -10.87 -6.44
CA PRO A 4 -18.75 -10.44 -6.78
C PRO A 4 -19.53 -11.51 -7.57
N LYS A 5 -18.90 -12.17 -8.55
CA LYS A 5 -19.55 -13.24 -9.33
C LYS A 5 -19.92 -14.44 -8.47
N LYS A 6 -19.08 -14.80 -7.49
CA LYS A 6 -19.39 -15.87 -6.53
C LYS A 6 -20.61 -15.50 -5.68
N ARG A 7 -20.66 -14.27 -5.12
CA ARG A 7 -21.79 -13.79 -4.30
C ARG A 7 -23.11 -13.78 -5.08
N ALA A 8 -23.09 -13.28 -6.31
CA ALA A 8 -24.28 -13.26 -7.17
C ALA A 8 -24.79 -14.68 -7.44
N PHE A 9 -23.89 -15.62 -7.76
CA PHE A 9 -24.26 -17.01 -7.97
C PHE A 9 -24.86 -17.65 -6.70
N THR A 10 -24.19 -17.52 -5.56
CA THR A 10 -24.69 -18.11 -4.30
C THR A 10 -26.00 -17.49 -3.84
N ALA A 11 -26.22 -16.20 -4.12
CA ALA A 11 -27.47 -15.51 -3.81
C ALA A 11 -28.61 -15.95 -4.73
N GLN A 12 -28.34 -16.16 -6.02
CA GLN A 12 -29.34 -16.71 -6.94
C GLN A 12 -29.77 -18.12 -6.50
N VAL A 13 -28.82 -18.98 -6.16
CA VAL A 13 -29.11 -20.31 -5.61
C VAL A 13 -29.93 -20.22 -4.30
N ALA A 14 -29.65 -19.23 -3.45
CA ALA A 14 -30.43 -18.99 -2.24
C ALA A 14 -31.89 -18.61 -2.55
N LEU A 15 -32.13 -17.78 -3.57
CA LEU A 15 -33.49 -17.43 -4.01
C LEU A 15 -34.22 -18.63 -4.61
N ASP A 16 -33.54 -19.39 -5.46
CA ASP A 16 -34.16 -20.47 -6.23
C ASP A 16 -34.52 -21.68 -5.36
N TYR A 17 -33.70 -22.00 -4.36
CA TYR A 17 -33.82 -23.27 -3.61
C TYR A 17 -34.02 -23.13 -2.10
N PHE A 18 -33.83 -21.94 -1.53
CA PHE A 18 -33.77 -21.75 -0.08
C PHE A 18 -34.60 -20.54 0.42
N ASP A 19 -35.63 -20.13 -0.30
CA ASP A 19 -36.52 -19.00 0.01
C ASP A 19 -35.78 -17.65 0.19
N GLY A 20 -34.62 -17.48 -0.44
CA GLY A 20 -33.74 -16.34 -0.21
C GLY A 20 -33.11 -16.30 1.19
N SER A 21 -33.16 -17.40 1.95
CA SER A 21 -32.63 -17.44 3.31
C SER A 21 -31.16 -17.85 3.34
N ALA A 22 -30.28 -16.87 3.58
CA ALA A 22 -28.85 -17.11 3.74
C ALA A 22 -28.52 -18.16 4.82
N ARG A 23 -29.33 -18.23 5.89
CA ARG A 23 -29.15 -19.20 6.98
C ARG A 23 -29.49 -20.63 6.55
N LYS A 24 -30.56 -20.81 5.76
CA LYS A 24 -30.91 -22.13 5.21
C LYS A 24 -29.85 -22.59 4.22
N THR A 25 -29.39 -21.69 3.34
CA THR A 25 -28.34 -21.99 2.36
C THR A 25 -27.02 -22.37 3.02
N GLU A 26 -26.60 -21.67 4.09
CA GLU A 26 -25.42 -22.05 4.88
C GLU A 26 -25.57 -23.45 5.50
N ALA A 27 -26.72 -23.74 6.12
CA ALA A 27 -26.96 -25.02 6.77
C ALA A 27 -26.95 -26.21 5.80
N VAL A 28 -27.42 -26.03 4.57
CA VAL A 28 -27.49 -27.11 3.57
C VAL A 28 -26.24 -27.17 2.69
N MET A 29 -25.71 -26.04 2.24
CA MET A 29 -24.61 -25.98 1.26
C MET A 29 -23.23 -25.72 1.89
N GLY A 30 -23.18 -25.34 3.17
CA GLY A 30 -21.93 -25.01 3.87
C GLY A 30 -21.24 -23.73 3.38
N TRP A 31 -21.95 -22.86 2.66
CA TRP A 31 -21.40 -21.60 2.15
C TRP A 31 -21.49 -20.48 3.19
N ASP A 32 -20.53 -19.54 3.13
CA ASP A 32 -20.48 -18.39 4.03
C ASP A 32 -21.76 -17.54 3.96
N ARG A 33 -22.50 -17.51 5.07
CA ARG A 33 -23.76 -16.76 5.19
C ARG A 33 -23.60 -15.28 4.89
N VAL A 34 -22.51 -14.66 5.32
CA VAL A 34 -22.28 -13.22 5.12
C VAL A 34 -22.14 -12.89 3.64
N SER A 35 -21.41 -13.72 2.89
CA SER A 35 -21.26 -13.63 1.45
C SER A 35 -22.59 -13.80 0.71
N ILE A 36 -23.43 -14.77 1.13
CA ILE A 36 -24.76 -14.98 0.56
C ILE A 36 -25.65 -13.75 0.82
N GLN A 37 -25.68 -13.27 2.06
CA GLN A 37 -26.51 -12.12 2.44
C GLN A 37 -26.14 -10.85 1.66
N ARG A 38 -24.84 -10.56 1.52
CA ARG A 38 -24.37 -9.44 0.66
C ARG A 38 -24.76 -9.61 -0.80
N GLY A 39 -24.77 -10.86 -1.29
CA GLY A 39 -25.23 -11.17 -2.64
C GLY A 39 -26.73 -10.93 -2.80
N LEU A 40 -27.55 -11.34 -1.83
CA LEU A 40 -29.00 -11.09 -1.82
C LEU A 40 -29.33 -9.61 -1.77
N GLU A 41 -28.66 -8.84 -0.91
CA GLU A 41 -28.79 -7.38 -0.85
C GLU A 41 -28.40 -6.71 -2.17
N THR A 42 -27.33 -7.20 -2.82
CA THR A 42 -26.90 -6.72 -4.14
C THR A 42 -27.96 -7.01 -5.21
N LEU A 43 -28.57 -8.20 -5.21
CA LEU A 43 -29.62 -8.56 -6.16
C LEU A 43 -30.91 -7.76 -5.93
N ALA A 44 -31.29 -7.53 -4.67
CA ALA A 44 -32.51 -6.79 -4.32
C ALA A 44 -32.40 -5.30 -4.65
N THR A 45 -31.23 -4.70 -4.47
CA THR A 45 -31.01 -3.25 -4.68
C THR A 45 -30.44 -2.92 -6.06
N GLY A 46 -29.86 -3.90 -6.76
CA GLY A 46 -29.08 -3.69 -7.98
C GLY A 46 -27.72 -3.00 -7.75
N VAL A 47 -27.38 -2.64 -6.51
CA VAL A 47 -26.14 -1.93 -6.18
C VAL A 47 -25.07 -2.94 -5.75
N PRO A 48 -23.90 -2.97 -6.42
CA PRO A 48 -22.85 -3.92 -6.06
C PRO A 48 -22.28 -3.65 -4.67
N TYR A 49 -22.13 -4.70 -3.86
CA TYR A 49 -21.42 -4.60 -2.59
C TYR A 49 -19.99 -4.08 -2.77
N LYS A 50 -19.69 -2.93 -2.18
CA LYS A 50 -18.37 -2.28 -2.24
C LYS A 50 -17.47 -2.79 -1.13
N ASP A 51 -16.56 -3.70 -1.48
CA ASP A 51 -15.52 -4.14 -0.56
C ASP A 51 -14.56 -2.99 -0.22
N ASN A 52 -14.28 -2.78 1.07
CA ASN A 52 -13.35 -1.76 1.53
C ASN A 52 -11.90 -2.29 1.55
N TYR A 53 -11.40 -2.72 0.38
CA TYR A 53 -10.02 -3.21 0.25
C TYR A 53 -8.99 -2.13 0.58
N THR A 54 -9.32 -0.86 0.28
CA THR A 54 -8.44 0.30 0.50
C THR A 54 -8.18 0.61 1.96
N ALA A 55 -9.11 0.29 2.86
CA ALA A 55 -8.89 0.45 4.30
C ALA A 55 -8.05 -0.69 4.92
N ARG A 56 -7.78 -1.76 4.15
CA ARG A 56 -6.98 -2.89 4.62
C ARG A 56 -5.52 -2.73 4.20
N GLY A 57 -4.63 -3.38 4.94
CA GLY A 57 -3.20 -3.40 4.65
C GLY A 57 -2.41 -2.30 5.34
N ARG A 58 -1.09 -2.36 5.19
CA ARG A 58 -0.18 -1.39 5.81
C ARG A 58 -0.19 -0.10 4.98
N LYS A 59 -0.56 1.01 5.62
CA LYS A 59 -0.53 2.34 5.01
C LYS A 59 0.89 2.74 4.66
N LYS A 60 1.02 3.62 3.67
CA LYS A 60 2.29 4.25 3.32
C LYS A 60 2.78 5.10 4.49
N CYS A 61 4.10 5.17 4.69
CA CYS A 61 4.67 5.96 5.78
C CYS A 61 4.28 7.44 5.68
N GLU A 62 4.11 7.95 4.47
CA GLU A 62 3.66 9.32 4.19
C GLU A 62 2.21 9.59 4.64
N GLU A 63 1.37 8.55 4.79
CA GLU A 63 0.01 8.71 5.32
C GLU A 63 0.01 8.82 6.85
N THR A 64 1.01 8.22 7.51
CA THR A 64 1.17 8.27 8.97
C THR A 64 1.98 9.51 9.39
N LEU A 65 2.98 9.87 8.60
CA LEU A 65 3.88 11.00 8.84
C LEU A 65 3.85 11.92 7.60
N PRO A 66 2.93 12.89 7.55
CA PRO A 66 2.72 13.72 6.36
C PRO A 66 3.95 14.56 5.98
N HIS A 67 4.70 15.04 6.98
CA HIS A 67 5.88 15.89 6.78
C HIS A 67 7.16 15.13 6.44
N LEU A 68 7.17 13.80 6.62
CA LEU A 68 8.37 12.98 6.42
C LEU A 68 8.94 13.10 4.99
N ALA A 69 8.08 13.21 3.99
CA ALA A 69 8.52 13.36 2.61
C ALA A 69 9.22 14.70 2.38
N ASP A 70 8.70 15.78 2.95
CA ASP A 70 9.27 17.12 2.81
C ASP A 70 10.57 17.25 3.59
N ASP A 71 10.62 16.73 4.81
CA ASP A 71 11.84 16.66 5.63
C ASP A 71 12.95 15.87 4.94
N ILE A 72 12.61 14.77 4.29
CA ILE A 72 13.59 13.99 3.51
C ILE A 72 14.09 14.82 2.33
N ARG A 73 13.23 15.55 1.61
CA ARG A 73 13.69 16.40 0.49
C ARG A 73 14.65 17.48 0.98
N GLU A 74 14.32 18.16 2.07
CA GLU A 74 15.17 19.20 2.64
C GLU A 74 16.57 18.68 3.04
N LEU A 75 16.66 17.48 3.63
CA LEU A 75 17.93 16.85 3.99
C LEU A 75 18.76 16.42 2.78
N VAL A 76 18.08 16.03 1.71
CA VAL A 76 18.67 15.28 0.61
C VAL A 76 18.99 16.16 -0.60
N ASP A 77 18.19 17.19 -0.87
CA ASP A 77 18.26 18.00 -2.09
C ASP A 77 19.63 18.68 -2.24
N GLY A 78 20.26 19.12 -1.15
CA GLY A 78 21.60 19.69 -1.19
C GLY A 78 22.72 18.71 -1.58
N GLN A 79 22.47 17.40 -1.48
CA GLN A 79 23.43 16.34 -1.81
C GLN A 79 23.03 15.53 -3.05
N ALA A 80 21.90 15.85 -3.65
CA ALA A 80 21.35 15.15 -4.78
C ALA A 80 22.06 15.57 -6.08
N GLN A 81 22.53 14.59 -6.84
CA GLN A 81 23.19 14.83 -8.12
C GLN A 81 22.30 14.33 -9.25
N ALA A 82 22.07 15.16 -10.28
CA ALA A 82 21.40 14.70 -11.49
C ALA A 82 22.17 13.53 -12.15
N ASP A 83 21.46 12.71 -12.93
CA ASP A 83 22.07 11.67 -13.74
C ASP A 83 23.23 12.24 -14.58
N PRO A 84 24.49 11.78 -14.39
CA PRO A 84 25.63 12.31 -15.13
C PRO A 84 25.50 12.20 -16.65
N LYS A 85 24.70 11.23 -17.13
CA LYS A 85 24.43 11.06 -18.57
C LYS A 85 23.18 11.81 -19.04
N PHE A 86 22.46 12.46 -18.13
CA PHE A 86 21.18 13.14 -18.37
C PHE A 86 20.16 12.28 -19.13
N GLN A 87 20.22 10.96 -18.97
CA GLN A 87 19.30 10.03 -19.63
C GLN A 87 18.01 9.86 -18.84
N THR A 88 18.03 10.17 -17.54
CA THR A 88 16.90 10.02 -16.64
C THR A 88 16.69 11.26 -15.79
N GLN A 89 15.46 11.46 -15.32
CA GLN A 89 15.10 12.51 -14.35
C GLN A 89 15.44 12.10 -12.89
N PHE A 90 16.09 10.96 -12.69
CA PHE A 90 16.42 10.48 -11.36
C PHE A 90 17.56 11.30 -10.76
N GLN A 91 17.46 11.51 -9.45
CA GLN A 91 18.50 12.15 -8.67
C GLN A 91 19.27 11.09 -7.89
N TYR A 92 20.58 11.11 -8.01
CA TYR A 92 21.48 10.17 -7.38
C TYR A 92 22.02 10.72 -6.06
N LEU A 93 21.82 9.96 -4.99
CA LEU A 93 22.30 10.27 -3.66
C LEU A 93 23.58 9.53 -3.36
N LYS A 94 24.51 10.21 -2.68
CA LYS A 94 25.67 9.57 -2.06
C LYS A 94 25.34 9.00 -0.68
N MET A 95 24.32 9.54 -0.01
CA MET A 95 23.85 9.07 1.28
C MET A 95 22.95 7.84 1.16
N SER A 96 23.12 6.88 2.07
CA SER A 96 22.29 5.69 2.13
C SER A 96 20.97 5.95 2.89
N ALA A 97 19.97 5.09 2.69
CA ALA A 97 18.72 5.17 3.46
C ALA A 97 18.91 5.05 4.98
N ARG A 98 20.01 4.43 5.44
CA ARG A 98 20.38 4.41 6.86
C ARG A 98 20.85 5.79 7.32
N ALA A 99 21.76 6.40 6.56
CA ALA A 99 22.25 7.75 6.85
C ALA A 99 21.12 8.79 6.84
N VAL A 100 20.15 8.67 5.91
CA VAL A 100 18.94 9.52 5.90
C VAL A 100 18.13 9.34 7.18
N ARG A 101 17.98 8.10 7.67
CA ARG A 101 17.27 7.84 8.92
C ARG A 101 17.98 8.49 10.11
N ASP A 102 19.28 8.34 10.17
CA ASP A 102 20.09 8.90 11.25
C ASP A 102 20.05 10.45 11.20
N ALA A 103 20.07 11.04 10.01
CA ALA A 103 19.92 12.49 9.80
C ALA A 103 18.53 13.01 10.20
N LEU A 104 17.46 12.24 9.94
CA LEU A 104 16.11 12.58 10.42
C LEU A 104 16.04 12.63 11.95
N ILE A 105 16.79 11.77 12.65
CA ILE A 105 16.87 11.81 14.12
C ILE A 105 17.68 13.03 14.56
N SER A 106 18.87 13.23 13.99
CA SER A 106 19.80 14.27 14.46
C SER A 106 19.41 15.69 14.09
N GLU A 107 18.87 15.91 12.89
CA GLU A 107 18.59 17.26 12.35
C GLU A 107 17.11 17.64 12.47
N LYS A 108 16.20 16.66 12.37
CA LYS A 108 14.75 16.88 12.43
C LYS A 108 14.10 16.46 13.75
N GLY A 109 14.87 15.82 14.65
CA GLY A 109 14.43 15.51 16.01
C GLY A 109 13.41 14.37 16.11
N TYR A 110 13.28 13.53 15.08
CA TYR A 110 12.39 12.38 15.13
C TYR A 110 12.88 11.33 16.14
N SER A 111 11.95 10.62 16.79
CA SER A 111 12.31 9.46 17.63
C SER A 111 12.56 8.19 16.80
N ASP A 112 13.28 7.22 17.38
CA ASP A 112 13.59 5.95 16.71
C ASP A 112 12.31 5.12 16.47
N GLU A 113 11.36 5.21 17.40
CA GLU A 113 10.10 4.50 17.42
C GLU A 113 9.09 5.03 16.40
N GLU A 114 9.08 6.35 16.17
CA GLU A 114 8.21 6.98 15.17
C GLU A 114 8.72 6.74 13.75
N LEU A 115 10.04 6.68 13.57
CA LEU A 115 10.63 6.56 12.24
C LEU A 115 10.39 5.19 11.62
N PRO A 116 10.00 5.14 10.33
CA PRO A 116 9.88 3.89 9.63
C PRO A 116 11.26 3.24 9.46
N SER A 117 11.25 1.92 9.23
CA SER A 117 12.49 1.16 9.09
C SER A 117 13.33 1.67 7.91
N ARG A 118 14.64 1.38 7.94
CA ARG A 118 15.58 1.69 6.83
C ARG A 118 15.06 1.25 5.45
N GLN A 119 14.36 0.11 5.38
CA GLN A 119 13.80 -0.38 4.12
C GLN A 119 12.63 0.48 3.63
N ALA A 120 11.77 0.94 4.55
CA ALA A 120 10.65 1.81 4.22
C ALA A 120 11.13 3.21 3.78
N ILE A 121 12.15 3.77 4.44
CA ILE A 121 12.83 5.00 3.99
C ILE A 121 13.43 4.81 2.60
N GLY A 122 14.09 3.69 2.34
CA GLY A 122 14.59 3.38 0.99
C GLY A 122 13.48 3.33 -0.07
N ARG A 123 12.30 2.76 0.25
CA ARG A 123 11.13 2.77 -0.65
C ARG A 123 10.54 4.16 -0.82
N LEU A 124 10.58 5.00 0.21
CA LEU A 124 10.16 6.40 0.14
C LEU A 124 11.08 7.20 -0.79
N LEU A 125 12.40 7.11 -0.59
CA LEU A 125 13.41 7.73 -1.46
C LEU A 125 13.21 7.35 -2.93
N ASN A 126 13.02 6.05 -3.23
CA ASN A 126 12.77 5.61 -4.60
C ASN A 126 11.48 6.19 -5.21
N ARG A 127 10.41 6.36 -4.41
CA ARG A 127 9.15 6.98 -4.87
C ARG A 127 9.29 8.48 -5.09
N LEU A 128 10.13 9.16 -4.30
CA LEU A 128 10.49 10.57 -4.48
C LEU A 128 11.44 10.80 -5.66
N GLY A 129 11.89 9.74 -6.36
CA GLY A 129 12.77 9.85 -7.52
C GLY A 129 14.27 9.78 -7.19
N TYR A 130 14.63 9.52 -5.93
CA TYR A 130 16.01 9.38 -5.52
C TYR A 130 16.52 7.94 -5.67
N ARG A 131 17.75 7.80 -6.16
CA ARG A 131 18.46 6.52 -6.29
C ARG A 131 19.79 6.58 -5.56
N LEU A 132 20.16 5.49 -4.91
CA LEU A 132 21.50 5.39 -4.33
C LEU A 132 22.54 5.26 -5.44
N ARG A 133 23.51 6.16 -5.48
CA ARG A 133 24.65 6.05 -6.38
C ARG A 133 25.49 4.85 -5.96
N LYS A 134 25.76 3.95 -6.90
CA LYS A 134 26.72 2.87 -6.67
C LYS A 134 28.12 3.50 -6.54
N PRO A 135 28.91 3.14 -5.51
CA PRO A 135 30.28 3.57 -5.44
C PRO A 135 31.02 3.06 -6.69
N SER A 136 31.78 3.95 -7.33
CA SER A 136 32.67 3.53 -8.42
C SER A 136 33.72 2.62 -7.79
N LYS A 137 33.93 1.42 -8.36
CA LYS A 137 35.11 0.64 -8.01
C LYS A 137 36.34 1.46 -8.41
N PRO A 138 37.39 1.50 -7.59
CA PRO A 138 38.67 2.01 -8.06
C PRO A 138 39.09 1.16 -9.27
N ASN A 139 39.55 1.82 -10.34
CA ASN A 139 40.21 1.12 -11.43
C ASN A 139 41.51 0.51 -10.87
N PRO A 140 41.84 -0.74 -11.21
CA PRO A 140 43.09 -1.37 -10.80
C PRO A 140 44.32 -0.61 -11.31
#